data_AF-A0A4V1UI35-F1
#
_entry.id   AF-A0A4V1UI35-F1
#
_cell.length_a   1.000
_cell.length_b   1.000
_cell.length_c   1.000
_cell.angle_alpha   90.00
_cell.angle_beta   90.00
_cell.angle_gamma   90.00
#
_symmetry.space_group_name_H-M   'P 1'
#
loop_
_entity.id
_entity.type
_entity.pdbx_description
1 polymer ?
#
loop_
_entity_poly.entity_id
_entity_poly.type
_entity_poly.pdbx_seq_one_letter_code
_entity_poly.pdbx_strand_id
1 'polypeptide(L)' 'LLEHPQYTRPRTFEGLEIPEVLLSGDHRKMEVWRQQQRELTTQERRPDLWAKHLANNAAGPVPAKSQLKGEKARGE' A
#
# COMPACT_ATOMS: atom_id res chain seq x y z
N LEU A 1 4.42 -1.83 4.31
CA LEU A 1 3.45 -2.83 4.83
C LEU A 1 3.51 -4.06 3.95
N LEU A 2 3.08 -5.21 4.48
CA LEU A 2 2.94 -6.45 3.71
C LEU A 2 1.98 -6.27 2.53
N GLU A 3 2.03 -7.22 1.60
CA GLU A 3 1.19 -7.21 0.41
C GLU A 3 -0.25 -7.61 0.77
N HIS A 4 -1.22 -7.08 0.01
CA HIS A 4 -2.62 -7.46 0.16
C HIS A 4 -2.85 -8.89 -0.39
N PRO A 5 -3.88 -9.60 0.09
CA PRO A 5 -4.25 -10.88 -0.49
C PRO A 5 -4.68 -10.71 -1.96
N GLN A 6 -4.16 -11.58 -2.81
CA GLN A 6 -4.47 -11.60 -4.24
C GLN A 6 -5.49 -12.70 -4.55
N TYR A 7 -6.47 -12.34 -5.37
CA TYR A 7 -7.54 -13.23 -5.80
C TYR A 7 -7.51 -13.35 -7.31
N THR A 8 -7.81 -14.54 -7.80
CA THR A 8 -7.94 -14.85 -9.22
C THR A 8 -9.19 -15.68 -9.44
N ARG A 9 -9.56 -15.88 -10.71
CA ARG A 9 -10.68 -16.74 -11.08
C ARG A 9 -10.37 -18.19 -10.70
N PRO A 10 -11.38 -19.01 -10.31
CA PRO A 10 -12.83 -18.75 -10.29
C PRO A 10 -13.33 -17.94 -9.08
N ARG A 11 -14.57 -17.42 -9.14
CA ARG A 11 -15.18 -16.59 -8.06
C ARG A 11 -15.27 -17.31 -6.71
N THR A 12 -15.42 -18.62 -6.74
CA THR A 12 -15.47 -19.47 -5.56
C THR A 12 -14.45 -20.58 -5.77
N PHE A 13 -13.53 -20.73 -4.82
CA PHE A 13 -12.51 -21.76 -4.84
C PHE A 13 -12.46 -22.44 -3.48
N GLU A 14 -12.65 -23.76 -3.44
CA GLU A 14 -12.66 -24.56 -2.19
C GLU A 14 -13.62 -24.04 -1.10
N GLY A 15 -14.75 -23.44 -1.49
CA GLY A 15 -15.72 -22.84 -0.57
C GLY A 15 -15.34 -21.45 -0.06
N LEU A 16 -14.22 -20.89 -0.50
CA LEU A 16 -13.82 -19.50 -0.27
C LEU A 16 -14.30 -18.62 -1.44
N GLU A 17 -15.02 -17.55 -1.11
CA GLU A 17 -15.50 -16.58 -2.09
C GLU A 17 -14.58 -15.36 -2.19
N ILE A 18 -14.46 -14.81 -3.39
CA ILE A 18 -13.79 -13.53 -3.60
C ILE A 18 -14.61 -12.41 -2.94
N PRO A 19 -13.99 -11.49 -2.19
CA PRO A 19 -14.67 -10.32 -1.64
C PRO A 19 -15.46 -9.52 -2.69
N GLU A 20 -16.71 -9.17 -2.39
CA GLU A 20 -17.58 -8.43 -3.33
C GLU A 20 -16.99 -7.09 -3.78
N VAL A 21 -16.19 -6.45 -2.92
CA VAL A 21 -15.49 -5.21 -3.24
C VAL A 21 -14.53 -5.35 -4.43
N LEU A 22 -13.92 -6.53 -4.60
CA LEU A 22 -13.06 -6.85 -5.75
C LEU A 22 -13.86 -7.16 -7.02
N LEU A 23 -15.15 -7.47 -6.87
CA LEU A 23 -16.07 -7.82 -7.95
C LEU A 23 -16.93 -6.63 -8.40
N SER A 24 -17.03 -5.59 -7.57
CA SER A 24 -17.83 -4.39 -7.83
C SER A 24 -17.30 -3.51 -8.97
N GLY A 25 -16.04 -3.68 -9.38
CA GLY A 25 -15.38 -2.83 -10.39
C GLY A 25 -15.10 -1.39 -9.93
N ASP A 26 -15.39 -1.05 -8.67
CA ASP A 26 -15.09 0.26 -8.09
C ASP A 26 -13.63 0.32 -7.64
N HIS A 27 -12.78 0.87 -8.50
CA HIS A 27 -11.33 0.94 -8.26
C HIS A 27 -10.98 1.69 -6.97
N ARG A 28 -11.77 2.69 -6.57
CA ARG A 28 -11.53 3.45 -5.33
C ARG A 28 -11.78 2.56 -4.12
N LYS A 29 -12.90 1.83 -4.09
CA LYS A 29 -13.20 0.89 -3.00
C LYS A 29 -12.18 -0.25 -2.97
N MET A 30 -11.76 -0.76 -4.12
CA MET A 30 -10.71 -1.78 -4.22
C MET A 30 -9.39 -1.28 -3.64
N GLU A 31 -8.97 -0.06 -3.95
CA GLU A 31 -7.73 0.51 -3.41
C GLU A 31 -7.79 0.70 -1.89
N VAL A 32 -8.90 1.25 -1.38
CA VAL A 32 -9.12 1.39 0.07
C VAL A 32 -9.10 0.02 0.75
N TRP A 33 -9.78 -0.97 0.19
CA TRP A 33 -9.80 -2.32 0.73
C TRP A 33 -8.41 -2.96 0.72
N ARG A 34 -7.68 -2.86 -0.40
CA ARG A 34 -6.30 -3.38 -0.50
C ARG A 34 -5.41 -2.75 0.57
N GLN A 35 -5.49 -1.44 0.76
CA GLN A 35 -4.71 -0.72 1.76
C GLN A 35 -5.02 -1.22 3.18
N GLN A 36 -6.30 -1.36 3.53
CA GLN A 36 -6.72 -1.92 4.83
C GLN A 36 -6.19 -3.35 5.05
N GLN A 37 -6.27 -4.21 4.03
CA GLN A 37 -5.77 -5.59 4.16
C GLN A 37 -4.25 -5.65 4.38
N ARG A 38 -3.48 -4.74 3.76
CA ARG A 38 -2.03 -4.64 4.00
C ARG A 38 -1.74 -4.27 5.45
N GLU A 39 -2.49 -3.31 5.99
CA GLU A 39 -2.37 -2.86 7.38
C GLU A 39 -2.67 -3.99 8.35
N LEU A 40 -3.82 -4.65 8.19
CA LEU A 40 -4.24 -5.80 8.99
C LEU A 40 -3.22 -6.95 8.93
N THR A 41 -2.81 -7.34 7.72
CA THR A 41 -1.83 -8.44 7.53
C THR A 41 -0.49 -8.10 8.17
N THR A 42 -0.05 -6.84 8.08
CA THR A 42 1.19 -6.40 8.72
C THR A 42 1.06 -6.39 10.23
N GLN A 43 -0.05 -5.89 10.77
CA GLN A 43 -0.29 -5.83 12.21
C GLN A 43 -0.29 -7.24 12.82
N GLU A 44 -0.94 -8.20 12.17
CA GLU A 44 -1.05 -9.58 12.65
C GLU A 44 0.27 -10.36 12.50
N ARG A 45 0.90 -10.31 11.32
CA ARG A 45 2.07 -11.17 11.02
C ARG A 45 3.41 -10.53 11.37
N ARG A 46 3.50 -9.20 11.34
CA ARG A 46 4.73 -8.42 11.48
C ARG A 46 4.49 -7.15 12.32
N PRO A 47 4.16 -7.30 13.62
CA PRO A 47 3.92 -6.16 14.51
C PRO A 47 5.13 -5.22 14.60
N ASP A 48 6.35 -5.71 14.35
CA ASP A 48 7.57 -4.92 14.25
C ASP A 48 7.54 -3.92 13.08
N LEU A 49 7.07 -4.34 11.91
CA LEU A 49 6.89 -3.46 10.74
C LEU A 49 5.72 -2.51 10.94
N TRP A 50 4.66 -2.96 11.63
CA TRP A 50 3.51 -2.13 11.96
C TRP A 50 3.88 -0.96 12.87
N ALA A 51 4.65 -1.22 13.93
CA ALA A 51 5.14 -0.18 14.84
C ALA A 51 5.96 0.89 14.11
N LYS A 52 6.85 0.48 13.18
CA LYS A 52 7.61 1.42 12.33
C LYS A 52 6.70 2.23 11.41
N HIS A 53 5.65 1.62 10.86
CA HIS A 53 4.70 2.31 10.01
C HIS A 53 3.91 3.37 10.79
N LEU A 54 3.46 3.06 12.01
CA LEU A 54 2.79 4.02 12.89
C LEU A 54 3.72 5.19 13.26
N ALA A 55 4.98 4.90 13.59
CA ALA A 55 5.98 5.93 13.87
C ALA A 55 6.20 6.86 12.66
N ASN A 56 6.28 6.30 11.45
CA ASN A 56 6.43 7.09 10.23
C ASN A 56 5.19 7.92 9.88
N ASN A 57 3.98 7.40 10.10
CA ASN A 57 2.74 8.15 9.90
C ASN A 57 2.59 9.28 10.92
N ALA A 58 2.99 9.05 12.17
CA ALA A 58 2.98 10.08 13.21
C ALA A 58 4.01 11.20 12.97
N ALA A 59 5.12 10.89 12.26
CA ALA A 59 6.16 11.86 11.94
C ALA A 59 5.78 12.88 10.85
N GLY A 60 4.61 12.75 10.21
CA GLY A 60 4.19 13.59 9.09
C GLY A 60 5.03 13.35 7.82
N PRO A 61 4.59 13.83 6.64
CA PRO A 61 5.32 13.60 5.40
C PRO A 61 6.68 14.29 5.47
N VAL A 62 7.74 13.50 5.63
CA VAL A 62 9.12 13.97 5.44
C VAL A 62 9.23 14.37 3.96
N PRO A 63 9.57 15.62 3.62
CA PRO A 63 9.61 16.04 2.24
C PRO A 63 10.65 15.19 1.49
N ALA A 64 10.18 14.48 0.46
CA ALA A 64 11.04 13.71 -0.42
C ALA A 64 12.07 14.64 -1.05
N LYS A 65 13.33 14.21 -0.96
CA LYS A 65 14.56 14.95 -1.31
C LYS A 65 14.38 15.79 -2.59
N SER A 66 14.54 17.10 -2.42
CA SER A 66 14.62 18.10 -3.49
C SER A 66 15.62 17.66 -4.55
N GLN A 67 15.19 17.62 -5.81
CA GLN A 67 16.06 17.50 -6.98
C GLN A 67 17.14 18.58 -6.90
N LEU A 68 18.40 18.17 -6.74
CA LEU A 68 19.54 19.03 -7.00
C LEU A 68 19.57 19.28 -8.51
N LYS A 69 19.05 20.45 -8.90
CA LYS A 69 19.07 20.98 -10.25
C LYS A 69 20.52 21.23 -10.63
N GLY A 70 21.00 20.51 -11.64
CA GLY A 70 22.34 20.66 -12.20
C GLY A 70 22.66 22.11 -12.53
N GLU A 71 23.76 22.58 -11.98
CA GLU A 71 24.35 23.88 -12.26
C GLU A 71 24.90 23.84 -13.70
N LYS A 72 24.27 24.60 -14.60
CA LYS A 72 24.82 24.91 -15.92
C LYS A 72 25.98 25.88 -15.72
N ALA A 73 27.21 25.41 -15.81
CA ALA A 73 28.36 26.29 -16.06
C ALA A 73 28.37 26.66 -17.55
N ARG A 74 28.17 27.95 -17.82
CA ARG A 74 28.29 28.63 -19.11
C ARG A 74 29.40 29.68 -18.94
N GLY A 75 30.31 29.78 -19.90
CA GLY A 75 31.35 30.83 -19.99
C GLY A 75 32.70 30.38 -19.44
N GLU A 76 33.84 30.66 -20.06
CA GLU A 76 34.21 31.46 -21.24
C GLU A 76 35.56 30.94 -21.75
#